data_AF-A0A1V2ZAU9-F1
#
_entry.id   AF-A0A1V2ZAU9-F1
#
_cell.length_a   1.000
_cell.length_b   1.000
_cell.length_c   1.000
_cell.angle_alpha   90.00
_cell.angle_beta   90.00
_cell.angle_gamma   90.00
#
_symmetry.space_group_name_H-M   'P 1'
#
loop_
_entity.id
_entity.type
_entity.pdbx_description
1 polymer ?
#
loop_
_entity_poly.entity_id
_entity_poly.type
_entity_poly.pdbx_seq_one_letter_code
_entity_poly.pdbx_strand_id
1 'polypeptide(L)'
;AAAVRAAGIGGRRFAIATTTARLETTLRSLVASAGRSEDYAGCFLTESAAEELEDPERLLVELRRAVLDAEAAGAEAVIIGGGPLSAAAQVLVVEFAGRLRIVEPIRAAVAEALLATDVAETVPA
;
A
#
# COMPACT_ATOMS: atom_id res chain seq x y z
N ALA A 1 1.10 8.29 5.52
CA ALA A 1 -0.14 9.00 5.11
C ALA A 1 -0.24 9.14 3.58
N ALA A 2 0.83 9.49 2.85
CA ALA A 2 0.82 9.62 1.38
C ALA A 2 0.26 8.39 0.65
N ALA A 3 0.73 7.17 0.99
CA ALA A 3 0.21 5.94 0.41
C ALA A 3 -1.31 5.74 0.63
N VAL A 4 -1.80 6.06 1.84
CA VAL A 4 -3.23 5.99 2.18
C VAL A 4 -4.04 6.97 1.33
N ARG A 5 -3.58 8.22 1.20
CA ARG A 5 -4.20 9.21 0.33
C ARG A 5 -4.22 8.74 -1.12
N ALA A 6 -3.09 8.22 -1.62
CA ALA A 6 -2.94 7.76 -2.99
C ALA A 6 -3.82 6.55 -3.32
N ALA A 7 -3.98 5.63 -2.37
CA ALA A 7 -4.84 4.45 -2.54
C ALA A 7 -6.32 4.84 -2.58
N GLY A 8 -6.76 5.72 -1.66
CA GLY A 8 -8.14 6.19 -1.55
C GLY A 8 -8.52 7.35 -2.49
N ILE A 9 -7.68 7.73 -3.46
CA ILE A 9 -8.03 8.80 -4.42
C ILE A 9 -9.37 8.47 -5.08
N GLY A 10 -10.29 9.45 -5.06
CA GLY A 10 -11.63 9.31 -5.65
C GLY A 10 -12.62 8.48 -4.82
N GLY A 11 -12.34 8.21 -3.54
CA GLY A 11 -13.19 7.35 -2.71
C GLY A 11 -13.02 5.86 -3.03
N ARG A 12 -11.89 5.51 -3.67
CA ARG A 12 -11.57 4.13 -4.03
C ARG A 12 -11.41 3.29 -2.77
N ARG A 13 -12.07 2.13 -2.72
CA ARG A 13 -11.90 1.20 -1.63
C ARG A 13 -10.51 0.57 -1.67
N PHE A 14 -9.79 0.58 -0.56
CA PHE A 14 -8.41 0.11 -0.51
C PHE A 14 -8.09 -0.74 0.71
N ALA A 15 -7.05 -1.56 0.60
CA ALA A 15 -6.51 -2.39 1.66
C ALA A 15 -5.01 -2.19 1.84
N ILE A 16 -4.45 -2.79 2.89
CA ILE A 16 -3.01 -2.89 3.11
C ILE A 16 -2.62 -4.37 3.13
N ALA A 17 -1.62 -4.77 2.35
CA ALA A 17 -1.01 -6.09 2.41
C ALA A 17 0.41 -5.97 3.02
N THR A 18 0.72 -6.79 4.03
CA THR A 18 2.01 -6.72 4.75
C THR A 18 2.36 -8.07 5.39
N THR A 19 3.59 -8.22 5.89
CA THR A 19 4.02 -9.42 6.64
C THR A 19 3.86 -9.27 8.16
N THR A 20 3.64 -8.05 8.66
CA THR A 20 3.68 -7.77 10.11
C THR A 20 2.29 -7.52 10.70
N ALA A 21 1.74 -8.53 11.39
CA ALA A 21 0.43 -8.47 12.06
C ALA A 21 0.33 -7.36 13.12
N ARG A 22 1.44 -7.09 13.83
CA ARG A 22 1.48 -6.15 14.96
C ARG A 22 1.17 -4.69 14.60
N LEU A 23 1.12 -4.36 13.31
CA LEU A 23 0.89 -3.00 12.84
C LEU A 23 -0.57 -2.67 12.64
N GLU A 24 -1.50 -3.63 12.74
CA GLU A 24 -2.90 -3.39 12.34
C GLU A 24 -3.53 -2.18 13.05
N THR A 25 -3.40 -2.07 14.38
CA THR A 25 -3.93 -0.93 15.14
C THR A 25 -3.29 0.38 14.69
N THR A 26 -1.97 0.41 14.51
CA THR A 26 -1.24 1.58 14.04
C THR A 26 -1.66 2.00 12.63
N LEU A 27 -1.85 1.03 11.73
CA LEU A 27 -2.31 1.27 10.35
C LEU A 27 -3.74 1.79 10.34
N ARG A 28 -4.63 1.26 11.18
CA ARG A 28 -5.99 1.75 11.35
C ARG A 28 -6.02 3.20 11.85
N SER A 29 -5.18 3.53 12.84
CA SER A 29 -5.03 4.92 13.32
C SER A 29 -4.45 5.84 12.24
N LEU A 30 -3.51 5.35 11.42
CA LEU A 30 -2.96 6.10 10.29
C LEU A 30 -4.02 6.37 9.21
N VAL A 31 -4.86 5.38 8.92
CA VAL A 31 -5.98 5.51 7.98
C VAL A 31 -7.02 6.51 8.50
N ALA A 32 -7.36 6.42 9.78
CA ALA A 32 -8.30 7.34 10.42
C ALA A 32 -7.78 8.78 10.43
N SER A 33 -6.50 9.00 10.76
CA SER A 33 -5.91 10.34 10.74
C SER A 33 -5.78 10.91 9.32
N ALA A 34 -5.77 10.06 8.29
CA ALA A 34 -5.84 10.49 6.89
C ALA A 34 -7.28 10.74 6.38
N GLY A 35 -8.31 10.54 7.22
CA GLY A 35 -9.71 10.74 6.85
C GLY A 35 -10.25 9.68 5.87
N ARG A 36 -9.68 8.46 5.88
CA ARG A 36 -9.95 7.41 4.88
C ARG A 36 -10.54 6.13 5.47
N SER A 37 -11.13 6.21 6.67
CA SER A 37 -11.69 5.04 7.36
C SER A 37 -12.81 4.36 6.58
N GLU A 38 -13.66 5.12 5.90
CA GLU A 38 -14.80 4.60 5.13
C GLU A 38 -14.37 3.80 3.90
N ASP A 39 -13.24 4.20 3.31
CA ASP A 39 -12.66 3.57 2.11
C ASP A 39 -11.78 2.34 2.46
N TYR A 40 -11.56 2.03 3.74
CA TYR A 40 -10.58 1.03 4.18
C TYR A 40 -11.18 -0.37 4.37
N ALA A 41 -10.78 -1.30 3.52
CA ALA A 41 -11.22 -2.69 3.52
C ALA A 41 -10.52 -3.57 4.57
N GLY A 42 -9.37 -3.15 5.11
CA GLY A 42 -8.64 -3.86 6.16
C GLY A 42 -7.18 -4.13 5.84
N CYS A 43 -6.55 -4.92 6.71
CA CYS A 43 -5.16 -5.37 6.60
C CYS A 43 -5.15 -6.87 6.28
N PHE A 44 -4.36 -7.25 5.30
CA PHE A 44 -4.21 -8.63 4.81
C PHE A 44 -2.75 -9.03 5.01
N LEU A 45 -2.54 -10.21 5.57
CA LEU A 45 -1.23 -10.65 6.01
C LEU A 45 -0.73 -11.80 5.13
N THR A 46 0.58 -11.88 4.94
CA THR A 46 1.19 -13.14 4.50
C THR A 46 0.89 -14.25 5.50
N GLU A 47 0.91 -15.49 5.03
CA GLU A 47 0.65 -16.66 5.87
C GLU A 47 1.75 -16.82 6.94
N SER A 48 3.00 -16.61 6.53
CA SER A 48 4.18 -16.69 7.38
C SER A 48 4.56 -15.32 7.95
N ALA A 49 5.22 -15.33 9.11
CA ALA A 49 5.78 -14.12 9.70
C ALA A 49 6.97 -13.59 8.87
N ALA A 50 7.30 -12.30 9.05
CA ALA A 50 8.37 -11.65 8.30
C ALA A 50 9.73 -12.34 8.48
N GLU A 51 9.99 -12.86 9.68
CA GLU A 51 11.22 -13.55 10.08
C GLU A 51 11.40 -14.90 9.38
N GLU A 52 10.32 -15.48 8.84
CA GLU A 52 10.32 -16.77 8.12
C GLU A 52 10.42 -16.60 6.59
N LEU A 53 10.36 -15.35 6.11
CA LEU A 53 10.29 -14.98 4.70
C LEU A 53 11.61 -14.34 4.22
N GLU A 54 12.73 -15.00 4.52
CA GLU A 54 14.05 -14.59 4.03
C GLU A 54 14.23 -14.84 2.53
N ASP A 55 13.52 -15.84 1.99
CA ASP A 55 13.49 -16.14 0.55
C ASP A 55 12.58 -15.13 -0.20
N PRO A 56 13.15 -14.30 -1.10
CA PRO A 56 12.38 -13.33 -1.86
C PRO A 56 11.27 -13.93 -2.73
N GLU A 57 11.45 -15.15 -3.24
CA GLU A 57 10.43 -15.80 -4.07
C GLU A 57 9.24 -16.25 -3.22
N ARG A 58 9.50 -16.88 -2.07
CA ARG A 58 8.46 -17.24 -1.10
C ARG A 58 7.71 -16.01 -0.61
N LEU A 59 8.45 -14.94 -0.26
CA LEU A 59 7.86 -13.67 0.14
C LEU A 59 6.91 -13.12 -0.93
N LEU A 60 7.34 -13.10 -2.19
CA LEU A 60 6.52 -12.63 -3.30
C LEU A 60 5.26 -13.47 -3.48
N VAL A 61 5.36 -14.80 -3.36
CA VAL A 61 4.21 -15.71 -3.49
C VAL A 61 3.18 -15.46 -2.39
N GLU A 62 3.61 -15.37 -1.13
CA GLU A 62 2.70 -15.15 -0.01
C GLU A 62 2.10 -13.74 -0.03
N LEU A 63 2.90 -12.73 -0.39
CA LEU A 63 2.41 -11.36 -0.53
C LEU A 63 1.40 -11.23 -1.68
N ARG A 64 1.62 -11.94 -2.80
CA ARG A 64 0.63 -12.03 -3.89
C ARG A 64 -0.69 -12.60 -3.41
N ARG A 65 -0.68 -13.65 -2.57
CA ARG A 65 -1.90 -14.22 -1.98
C ARG A 65 -2.64 -13.18 -1.13
N ALA A 66 -1.93 -12.47 -0.25
CA ALA A 66 -2.53 -11.41 0.56
C ALA A 66 -3.16 -10.28 -0.30
N VAL A 67 -2.55 -9.94 -1.44
CA VAL A 67 -3.12 -8.98 -2.41
C VAL A 67 -4.40 -9.52 -3.07
N LEU A 68 -4.40 -10.79 -3.47
CA LEU A 68 -5.59 -11.44 -4.05
C LEU A 68 -6.74 -11.54 -3.04
N ASP A 69 -6.44 -11.83 -1.77
CA ASP A 69 -7.44 -11.87 -0.71
C ASP A 69 -8.04 -10.48 -0.45
N ALA A 70 -7.19 -9.45 -0.47
CA ALA A 70 -7.64 -8.06 -0.38
C ALA A 70 -8.57 -7.67 -1.55
N GLU A 71 -8.20 -8.06 -2.77
CA GLU A 71 -9.02 -7.84 -3.95
C GLU A 71 -10.35 -8.59 -3.87
N ALA A 72 -10.35 -9.86 -3.44
CA ALA A 72 -11.57 -10.64 -3.23
C ALA A 72 -12.47 -10.03 -2.14
N ALA A 73 -11.88 -9.37 -1.14
CA ALA A 73 -12.61 -8.59 -0.15
C ALA A 73 -13.15 -7.25 -0.68
N GLY A 74 -12.89 -6.92 -1.95
CA GLY A 74 -13.40 -5.75 -2.66
C GLY A 74 -12.50 -4.53 -2.58
N ALA A 75 -11.18 -4.71 -2.38
CA ALA A 75 -10.21 -3.64 -2.56
C ALA A 75 -9.96 -3.38 -4.05
N GLU A 76 -9.98 -2.12 -4.44
CA GLU A 76 -9.62 -1.66 -5.79
C GLU A 76 -8.18 -1.10 -5.83
N ALA A 77 -7.59 -0.84 -4.66
CA ALA A 77 -6.18 -0.56 -4.48
C ALA A 77 -5.61 -1.30 -3.27
N VAL A 78 -4.36 -1.73 -3.36
CA VAL A 78 -3.65 -2.38 -2.26
C VAL A 78 -2.32 -1.69 -2.02
N ILE A 79 -2.12 -1.22 -0.79
CA ILE A 79 -0.85 -0.67 -0.33
C ILE A 79 0.03 -1.83 0.14
N ILE A 80 1.27 -1.91 -0.34
CA ILE A 80 2.23 -2.91 0.12
C ILE A 80 3.05 -2.34 1.29
N GLY A 81 3.03 -2.97 2.46
CA GLY A 81 3.64 -2.43 3.67
C GLY A 81 5.17 -2.56 3.74
N GLY A 82 5.89 -1.45 3.95
CA GLY A 82 7.29 -1.44 4.41
C GLY A 82 8.37 -1.58 3.32
N GLY A 83 9.58 -1.07 3.62
CA GLY A 83 10.71 -1.00 2.68
C GLY A 83 11.28 -2.36 2.21
N PRO A 84 11.36 -3.40 3.06
CA PRO A 84 11.81 -4.73 2.62
C PRO A 84 10.92 -5.34 1.52
N LEU A 85 9.67 -4.89 1.39
CA LEU A 85 8.72 -5.40 0.41
C LEU A 85 8.78 -4.64 -0.93
N SER A 86 9.60 -3.59 -1.06
CA SER A 86 9.61 -2.73 -2.25
C SER A 86 9.96 -3.48 -3.54
N ALA A 87 10.81 -4.51 -3.49
CA ALA A 87 11.12 -5.34 -4.65
C ALA A 87 9.90 -6.17 -5.09
N ALA A 88 9.24 -6.85 -4.15
CA ALA A 88 8.02 -7.60 -4.41
C ALA A 88 6.88 -6.67 -4.90
N ALA A 89 6.74 -5.48 -4.31
CA ALA A 89 5.77 -4.47 -4.74
C ALA A 89 5.93 -4.09 -6.22
N GLN A 90 7.17 -3.95 -6.71
CA GLN A 90 7.42 -3.61 -8.12
C GLN A 90 6.96 -4.72 -9.07
N VAL A 91 7.20 -5.98 -8.70
CA VAL A 91 6.71 -7.13 -9.48
C VAL A 91 5.18 -7.13 -9.51
N LEU A 92 4.54 -6.94 -8.35
CA LEU A 92 3.09 -6.92 -8.23
C LEU A 92 2.44 -5.74 -8.99
N VAL A 93 3.08 -4.57 -9.04
CA VAL A 93 2.61 -3.43 -9.86
C VAL A 93 2.48 -3.83 -11.32
N VAL A 94 3.47 -4.56 -11.87
CA VAL A 94 3.44 -5.02 -13.25
C VAL A 94 2.40 -6.11 -13.44
N GLU A 95 2.35 -7.08 -12.52
CA GLU A 95 1.44 -8.22 -12.58
C GLU A 95 -0.05 -7.82 -12.55
N PHE A 96 -0.41 -6.84 -11.71
CA PHE A 96 -1.79 -6.38 -11.53
C PHE A 96 -2.16 -5.17 -12.39
N ALA A 97 -1.28 -4.75 -13.31
CA ALA A 97 -1.49 -3.58 -14.14
C ALA A 97 -2.82 -3.66 -14.91
N GLY A 98 -3.62 -2.60 -14.80
CA GLY A 98 -4.95 -2.51 -15.45
C GLY A 98 -6.09 -3.22 -14.70
N ARG A 99 -5.80 -3.97 -13.63
CA ARG A 99 -6.81 -4.68 -12.82
C ARG A 99 -6.92 -4.12 -11.41
N LEU A 100 -5.80 -4.02 -10.70
CA LEU A 100 -5.77 -3.62 -9.29
C LEU A 100 -4.62 -2.63 -9.07
N ARG A 101 -4.89 -1.51 -8.40
CA ARG A 101 -3.85 -0.49 -8.18
C ARG A 101 -2.96 -0.90 -7.01
N ILE A 102 -1.75 -1.33 -7.29
CA ILE A 102 -0.72 -1.54 -6.26
C ILE A 102 -0.04 -0.22 -5.92
N VAL A 103 0.02 0.12 -4.63
CA VAL A 103 0.63 1.35 -4.10
C VAL A 103 1.86 0.99 -3.26
N GLU A 104 3.03 1.40 -3.72
CA GLU A 104 4.29 1.26 -2.98
C GLU A 104 4.53 2.54 -2.14
N PRO A 105 4.64 2.45 -0.80
CA PRO A 105 4.61 3.61 0.08
C PRO A 105 5.73 4.62 -0.13
N ILE A 106 6.94 4.16 -0.47
CA ILE A 106 8.08 5.05 -0.66
C ILE A 106 7.85 5.89 -1.92
N ARG A 107 7.49 5.26 -3.05
CA ARG A 107 7.12 5.97 -4.28
C ARG A 107 5.95 6.94 -4.07
N ALA A 108 4.94 6.56 -3.28
CA ALA A 108 3.83 7.46 -2.97
C ALA A 108 4.28 8.69 -2.17
N ALA A 109 5.18 8.52 -1.20
CA ALA A 109 5.74 9.62 -0.43
C ALA A 109 6.61 10.55 -1.29
N VAL A 110 7.46 9.99 -2.16
CA VAL A 110 8.29 10.77 -3.09
C VAL A 110 7.42 11.56 -4.06
N ALA A 111 6.38 10.94 -4.64
CA ALA A 111 5.46 11.62 -5.55
C ALA A 111 4.74 12.80 -4.86
N GLU A 112 4.28 12.61 -3.63
CA GLU A 112 3.65 13.69 -2.86
C GLU A 112 4.62 14.84 -2.54
N ALA A 113 5.87 14.52 -2.18
CA ALA A 113 6.89 15.52 -1.91
C ALA A 113 7.24 16.36 -3.14
N LEU A 114 7.38 15.72 -4.32
CA LEU A 114 7.65 16.41 -5.58
C LEU A 114 6.50 17.35 -5.97
N LEU A 115 5.25 16.93 -5.78
CA LEU A 115 4.08 17.78 -6.02
C LEU A 115 4.05 18.99 -5.07
N ALA A 116 4.46 18.82 -3.81
CA ALA A 116 4.53 19.92 -2.86
C ALA A 116 5.59 20.96 -3.22
N THR A 117 6.71 20.55 -3.84
CA THR A 117 7.76 21.47 -4.30
C THR A 117 7.36 22.23 -5.56
N ASP A 118 6.63 21.59 -6.48
CA ASP A 118 6.15 22.25 -7.72
C ASP A 118 5.16 23.39 -7.43
N VAL A 119 4.31 23.22 -6.40
CA VAL A 119 3.37 24.28 -5.97
C VAL A 119 4.11 25.47 -5.34
N ALA A 120 5.22 25.24 -4.65
CA ALA A 120 6.00 26.30 -4.00
C ALA A 120 6.76 27.19 -5.01
N GLU A 121 7.13 26.66 -6.18
CA GLU A 121 7.78 27.45 -7.25
C GLU A 121 6.82 28.37 -8.02
N THR A 122 5.51 28.24 -7.82
CA THR A 122 4.48 29.06 -8.53
C THR A 122 4.04 30.32 -7.80
N VAL A 123 4.71 30.73 -6.72
CA VAL A 123 4.42 32.00 -6.03
C VAL A 123 5.13 33.14 -6.78
N PRO A 124 4.41 34.07 -7.45
CA PRO A 124 5.05 35.20 -8.12
C PRO A 124 5.65 36.17 -7.09
N ALA A 125 6.79 36.77 -7.45
CA ALA A 125 7.53 37.77 -6.68
C ALA A 125 6.75 39.06 -6.44
#